data_AF-A0AAW1MP98-F1
#
_entry.id   AF-A0AAW1MP98-F1
#
_cell.length_a   1.000
_cell.length_b   1.000
_cell.length_c   1.000
_cell.angle_alpha   90.00
_cell.angle_beta   90.00
_cell.angle_gamma   90.00
#
_symmetry.space_group_name_H-M   'P 1'
#
loop_
_entity.id
_entity.type
_entity.pdbx_description
1 polymer ?
#
loop_
_entity_poly.entity_id
_entity_poly.type
_entity_poly.pdbx_seq_one_letter_code
_entity_poly.pdbx_strand_id
1 'polypeptide(L)'
;MWHVWRTELPGRYRVDIRDPDYLNAWFVFYDENANPVRVHIRDSFDVEKLRYTYEKVDLPWMHKKPLPRRRITKTPLTGSLTEPTTFPKALDSVIKTRVIRPGKKRSKQEKEEQEEVLVVEFEIKLTDEFVKFDVYVNDMSNDEDDENNVKVVRPELAGSYTSLVHKGKHMVGKDGKMVMVRKSSLKLGLNTLLEELGDEDNEIVEVSLVPRTGTQGIEITDVKIVYVSD
;
A
#
# COMPACT_ATOMS: atom_id res chain seq x y z
N MET A 1 -4.23 -16.61 -2.59
CA MET A 1 -3.63 -15.57 -1.73
C MET A 1 -4.41 -15.36 -0.44
N TRP A 2 -5.72 -15.07 -0.46
CA TRP A 2 -6.50 -14.93 0.78
C TRP A 2 -6.41 -16.15 1.71
N HIS A 3 -6.58 -17.37 1.21
CA HIS A 3 -6.38 -18.60 2.00
C HIS A 3 -4.99 -18.63 2.67
N VAL A 4 -3.93 -18.46 1.87
CA VAL A 4 -2.53 -18.39 2.37
C VAL A 4 -2.33 -17.28 3.40
N TRP A 5 -2.89 -16.10 3.18
CA TRP A 5 -2.81 -14.95 4.10
C TRP A 5 -3.45 -15.28 5.45
N ARG A 6 -4.57 -16.01 5.45
CA ARG A 6 -5.30 -16.40 6.66
C ARG A 6 -4.68 -17.60 7.39
N THR A 7 -4.15 -18.60 6.68
CA THR A 7 -3.76 -19.89 7.29
C THR A 7 -2.25 -20.09 7.42
N GLU A 8 -1.46 -19.60 6.47
CA GLU A 8 -0.03 -19.92 6.37
C GLU A 8 0.87 -18.80 6.90
N LEU A 9 0.42 -17.54 6.87
CA LEU A 9 1.24 -16.40 7.29
C LEU A 9 1.15 -16.12 8.81
N PRO A 10 2.29 -15.92 9.50
CA PRO A 10 2.33 -15.79 10.96
C PRO A 10 1.86 -14.42 11.46
N GLY A 11 0.75 -14.33 12.19
CA GLY A 11 0.25 -13.05 12.74
C GLY A 11 -1.17 -13.16 13.28
N ARG A 12 -1.39 -12.67 14.51
CA ARG A 12 -2.63 -12.89 15.26
C ARG A 12 -3.84 -12.14 14.69
N TYR A 13 -3.59 -11.06 13.94
CA TYR A 13 -4.61 -10.15 13.45
C TYR A 13 -5.01 -10.40 11.99
N ARG A 14 -4.47 -11.44 11.34
CA ARG A 14 -4.94 -11.87 10.00
C ARG A 14 -6.26 -12.62 10.09
N VAL A 15 -7.33 -11.87 10.34
CA VAL A 15 -8.69 -12.38 10.51
C VAL A 15 -9.62 -11.87 9.42
N ASP A 16 -10.67 -12.63 9.12
CA ASP A 16 -11.69 -12.18 8.17
C ASP A 16 -12.46 -10.97 8.72
N ILE A 17 -12.90 -10.10 7.81
CA ILE A 17 -13.63 -8.87 8.14
C ILE A 17 -14.96 -9.23 8.83
N ARG A 18 -15.20 -8.62 9.99
CA ARG A 18 -16.40 -8.88 10.84
C ARG A 18 -17.48 -7.82 10.72
N ASP A 19 -17.26 -6.78 9.92
CA ASP A 19 -18.22 -5.70 9.72
C ASP A 19 -19.54 -6.24 9.15
N PRO A 20 -20.69 -6.04 9.84
CA PRO A 20 -21.99 -6.47 9.35
C PRO A 20 -22.35 -5.92 7.97
N ASP A 21 -21.94 -4.70 7.62
CA ASP A 21 -22.23 -4.10 6.32
C ASP A 21 -21.50 -4.84 5.20
N TYR A 22 -20.24 -5.23 5.46
CA TYR A 22 -19.47 -6.08 4.55
C TYR A 22 -20.06 -7.50 4.47
N LEU A 23 -20.34 -8.13 5.60
CA LEU A 23 -20.84 -9.51 5.65
C LEU A 23 -22.20 -9.70 4.98
N ASN A 24 -23.07 -8.68 5.07
CA ASN A 24 -24.40 -8.71 4.49
C ASN A 24 -24.45 -8.23 3.03
N ALA A 25 -23.36 -7.67 2.49
CA ALA A 25 -23.26 -7.38 1.07
C ALA A 25 -23.51 -8.65 0.26
N TRP A 26 -24.25 -8.49 -0.84
CA TRP A 26 -24.70 -9.60 -1.67
C TRP A 26 -24.52 -9.31 -3.15
N PHE A 27 -24.38 -10.39 -3.90
CA PHE A 27 -24.23 -10.40 -5.35
C PHE A 27 -25.20 -11.41 -5.96
N VAL A 28 -25.40 -11.32 -7.28
CA VAL A 28 -26.20 -12.30 -8.02
C VAL A 28 -25.31 -12.92 -9.10
N PHE A 29 -25.23 -14.25 -9.09
CA PHE A 29 -24.54 -15.04 -10.11
C PHE A 29 -25.53 -16.02 -10.72
N TYR A 30 -25.29 -16.39 -11.97
CA TYR A 30 -25.97 -17.53 -12.58
C TYR A 30 -25.22 -18.82 -12.21
N ASP A 31 -25.95 -19.81 -11.70
CA ASP A 31 -25.39 -21.13 -11.40
C ASP A 31 -25.20 -21.97 -12.69
N GLU A 32 -24.70 -23.20 -12.55
CA GLU A 32 -24.51 -24.14 -13.65
C GLU A 32 -25.80 -24.52 -14.39
N ASN A 33 -26.97 -24.25 -13.78
CA ASN A 33 -28.29 -24.50 -14.33
C ASN A 33 -28.94 -23.21 -14.89
N ALA A 34 -28.16 -22.12 -15.01
CA ALA A 34 -28.63 -20.81 -15.43
C ALA A 34 -29.73 -20.21 -14.54
N ASN A 35 -29.77 -20.57 -13.26
CA ASN A 35 -30.61 -19.90 -12.28
C ASN A 35 -29.88 -18.72 -11.64
N PRO A 36 -30.54 -17.56 -11.47
CA PRO A 36 -29.98 -16.45 -10.72
C PRO A 36 -29.98 -16.76 -9.22
N VAL A 37 -28.80 -16.89 -8.62
CA VAL A 37 -28.58 -17.17 -7.20
C VAL A 37 -28.01 -15.94 -6.52
N ARG A 38 -28.64 -15.53 -5.42
CA ARG A 38 -28.09 -14.50 -4.52
C ARG A 38 -27.11 -15.13 -3.55
N VAL A 39 -25.92 -14.55 -3.43
CA VAL A 39 -24.87 -14.97 -2.49
C VAL A 39 -24.46 -13.81 -1.60
N HIS A 40 -24.21 -14.08 -0.32
CA HIS A 40 -23.67 -13.10 0.63
C HIS A 40 -22.18 -13.32 0.86
N ILE A 41 -21.45 -12.25 1.19
CA ILE A 41 -20.00 -12.34 1.47
C ILE A 41 -19.72 -13.29 2.64
N ARG A 42 -20.52 -13.25 3.71
CA ARG A 42 -20.36 -14.11 4.90
C ARG A 42 -20.35 -15.61 4.59
N ASP A 43 -21.00 -16.03 3.49
CA ASP A 43 -21.10 -17.44 3.11
C ASP A 43 -19.88 -17.89 2.29
N SER A 44 -18.93 -16.99 1.98
CA SER A 44 -17.77 -17.26 1.13
C SER A 44 -16.46 -17.59 1.89
N PHE A 45 -16.40 -17.32 3.20
CA PHE A 45 -15.18 -17.44 4.01
C PHE A 45 -14.75 -18.87 4.36
N ASP A 46 -15.65 -19.83 4.16
CA ASP A 46 -15.44 -21.22 4.51
C ASP A 46 -15.37 -22.05 3.22
N VAL A 47 -14.13 -22.27 2.76
CA VAL A 47 -13.87 -23.02 1.52
C VAL A 47 -14.33 -24.48 1.62
N GLU A 48 -14.39 -25.05 2.84
CA GLU A 48 -14.90 -26.41 3.06
C GLU A 48 -16.42 -26.48 2.81
N LYS A 49 -17.17 -25.46 3.26
CA LYS A 49 -18.60 -25.33 2.92
C LYS A 49 -18.83 -25.11 1.44
N LEU A 50 -17.92 -24.41 0.76
CA LEU A 50 -17.90 -24.26 -0.70
C LEU A 50 -17.38 -25.50 -1.44
N ARG A 51 -16.97 -26.54 -0.69
CA ARG A 51 -16.56 -27.86 -1.20
C ARG A 51 -15.37 -27.81 -2.16
N TYR A 52 -14.44 -26.89 -1.93
CA TYR A 52 -13.17 -26.85 -2.65
C TYR A 52 -12.00 -26.55 -1.71
N THR A 53 -10.79 -26.88 -2.15
CA THR A 53 -9.55 -26.49 -1.47
C THR A 53 -8.43 -26.32 -2.49
N TYR A 54 -7.27 -25.85 -2.03
CA TYR A 54 -6.08 -25.68 -2.86
C TYR A 54 -5.11 -26.84 -2.63
N GLU A 55 -4.44 -27.26 -3.71
CA GLU A 55 -3.28 -28.14 -3.59
C GLU A 55 -2.19 -27.46 -2.76
N LYS A 56 -1.58 -28.20 -1.84
CA LYS A 56 -0.49 -27.70 -1.02
C LYS A 56 0.79 -27.70 -1.82
N VAL A 57 1.27 -26.50 -2.15
CA VAL A 57 2.51 -26.27 -2.89
C VAL A 57 3.46 -25.41 -2.08
N ASP A 58 4.76 -25.57 -2.33
CA ASP A 58 5.78 -24.74 -1.70
C ASP A 58 5.58 -23.26 -2.04
N LEU A 59 5.83 -22.39 -1.06
CA LEU A 59 5.72 -20.93 -1.19
C LEU A 59 7.13 -20.31 -1.28
N PRO A 60 7.75 -20.25 -2.48
CA PRO A 60 9.15 -19.83 -2.62
C PRO A 60 9.42 -18.38 -2.21
N TRP A 61 8.38 -17.56 -2.08
CA TRP A 61 8.46 -16.15 -1.66
C TRP A 61 8.33 -15.97 -0.14
N MET A 62 7.92 -17.00 0.62
CA MET A 62 7.62 -16.89 2.06
C MET A 62 8.81 -16.43 2.92
N HIS A 63 10.03 -16.77 2.48
CA HIS A 63 11.27 -16.40 3.17
C HIS A 63 12.17 -15.47 2.32
N LYS A 64 11.63 -14.88 1.24
CA LYS A 64 12.37 -13.97 0.34
C LYS A 64 12.23 -12.53 0.82
N LYS A 65 12.87 -12.22 1.94
CA LYS A 65 12.98 -10.85 2.44
C LYS A 65 14.14 -10.11 1.77
N PRO A 66 13.99 -8.84 1.37
CA PRO A 66 15.11 -8.01 0.93
C PRO A 66 16.16 -7.93 2.05
N LEU A 67 17.44 -8.08 1.69
CA LEU A 67 18.51 -7.90 2.66
C LEU A 67 18.75 -6.40 2.86
N PRO A 68 18.80 -5.89 4.10
CA PRO A 68 19.06 -4.49 4.34
C PRO A 68 20.46 -4.10 3.84
N ARG A 69 20.56 -2.95 3.17
CA ARG A 69 21.85 -2.35 2.84
C ARG A 69 22.51 -1.91 4.14
N ARG A 70 23.74 -2.38 4.40
CA ARG A 70 24.54 -1.88 5.52
C ARG A 70 24.74 -0.38 5.35
N ARG A 71 24.16 0.43 6.24
CA ARG A 71 24.46 1.86 6.33
C ARG A 71 25.95 2.03 6.67
N ILE A 72 26.73 2.55 5.72
CA ILE A 72 28.15 2.89 5.92
C ILE A 72 28.27 4.12 6.82
N THR A 73 27.28 5.01 6.82
CA THR A 73 27.23 6.20 7.67
C THR A 73 25.81 6.43 8.17
N LYS A 74 25.64 6.49 9.50
CA LYS A 74 24.45 7.09 10.11
C LYS A 74 24.59 8.61 9.97
N THR A 75 24.41 9.16 8.77
CA THR A 75 24.27 10.61 8.65
C THR A 75 22.98 10.98 9.38
N PRO A 76 23.05 11.82 10.41
CA PRO A 76 21.85 12.30 11.07
C PRO A 76 20.97 13.03 10.04
N LEU A 77 19.69 12.67 9.93
CA LEU A 77 18.68 13.41 9.14
C LEU A 77 18.53 14.88 9.60
N THR A 78 19.28 15.31 10.64
CA THR A 78 19.46 16.68 11.09
C THR A 78 20.29 17.57 10.14
N GLY A 79 20.95 17.01 9.13
CA GLY A 79 21.75 17.79 8.16
C GLY A 79 20.93 18.30 6.96
N SER A 80 20.79 19.63 6.87
CA SER A 80 20.07 20.39 5.84
C SER A 80 18.54 20.31 5.92
N LEU A 81 17.95 21.41 6.39
CA LEU A 81 16.51 21.67 6.40
C LEU A 81 16.06 21.89 4.94
N THR A 82 15.76 20.81 4.22
CA THR A 82 14.81 20.93 3.11
C THR A 82 13.47 21.35 3.72
N GLU A 83 12.88 22.44 3.20
CA GLU A 83 11.59 22.92 3.69
C GLU A 83 10.55 21.78 3.61
N PRO A 84 9.65 21.68 4.60
CA PRO A 84 8.60 20.66 4.57
C PRO A 84 7.82 20.81 3.26
N THR A 85 7.65 19.71 2.53
CA THR A 85 6.85 19.72 1.30
C THR A 85 5.42 20.09 1.65
N THR A 86 4.94 21.20 1.09
CA THR A 86 3.55 21.62 1.22
C THR A 86 2.66 20.80 0.28
N PHE A 87 1.55 20.28 0.81
CA PHE A 87 0.50 19.62 0.05
C PHE A 87 -0.74 20.53 -0.07
N PRO A 88 -1.55 20.41 -1.13
CA PRO A 88 -1.47 19.41 -2.20
C PRO A 88 -0.32 19.64 -3.20
N LYS A 89 0.21 18.57 -3.79
CA LYS A 89 1.32 18.63 -4.76
C LYS A 89 1.15 17.61 -5.88
N ALA A 90 1.29 18.05 -7.14
CA ALA A 90 1.25 17.17 -8.30
C ALA A 90 2.40 16.16 -8.29
N LEU A 91 2.12 14.90 -8.65
CA LEU A 91 3.12 13.82 -8.76
C LEU A 91 3.71 13.74 -10.18
N ASP A 92 4.19 14.88 -10.69
CA ASP A 92 4.87 14.99 -11.98
C ASP A 92 6.37 14.65 -11.91
N SER A 93 6.93 14.69 -10.70
CA SER A 93 8.33 14.48 -10.36
C SER A 93 8.45 13.82 -9.00
N VAL A 94 9.66 13.40 -8.62
CA VAL A 94 9.91 12.77 -7.31
C VAL A 94 9.58 13.75 -6.19
N ILE A 95 8.69 13.34 -5.28
CA ILE A 95 8.38 14.11 -4.06
C ILE A 95 9.11 13.47 -2.90
N LYS A 96 10.03 14.21 -2.27
CA LYS A 96 10.65 13.83 -0.99
C LYS A 96 10.00 14.66 0.13
N THR A 97 9.51 13.99 1.17
CA THR A 97 8.91 14.65 2.33
C THR A 97 9.30 13.96 3.63
N ARG A 98 9.38 14.73 4.71
CA ARG A 98 9.67 14.22 6.05
C ARG A 98 8.36 14.04 6.80
N VAL A 99 8.13 12.84 7.32
CA VAL A 99 6.91 12.48 8.03
C VAL A 99 7.24 12.18 9.49
N ILE A 100 6.56 12.87 10.39
CA ILE A 100 6.68 12.65 11.83
C ILE A 100 5.95 11.36 12.20
N ARG A 101 6.62 10.49 12.95
CA ARG A 101 6.05 9.24 13.46
C ARG A 101 5.28 9.51 14.75
N PRO A 102 4.15 8.79 15.00
CA PRO A 102 3.40 8.94 16.24
C PRO A 102 4.17 8.50 17.50
N GLY A 103 5.21 7.66 17.36
CA GLY A 103 6.00 7.12 18.47
C GLY A 103 7.22 6.32 17.99
N LYS A 104 8.15 6.07 18.91
CA LYS A 104 9.43 5.37 18.65
C LYS A 104 9.56 4.12 19.50
N LYS A 105 10.50 3.22 19.14
CA LYS A 105 10.94 2.07 19.96
C LYS A 105 9.78 1.30 20.59
N ARG A 106 8.78 1.00 19.78
CA ARG A 106 7.61 0.26 20.25
C ARG A 106 8.02 -1.14 20.67
N SER A 107 7.46 -1.60 21.77
CA SER A 107 7.60 -2.97 22.22
C SER A 107 7.02 -3.94 21.18
N LYS A 108 7.46 -5.20 21.22
CA LYS A 108 6.92 -6.25 20.35
C LYS A 108 5.41 -6.40 20.49
N GLN A 109 4.89 -6.28 21.72
CA GLN A 109 3.47 -6.36 21.99
C GLN A 109 2.69 -5.20 21.35
N GLU A 110 3.16 -3.98 21.50
CA GLU A 110 2.52 -2.82 20.88
C GLU A 110 2.45 -3.00 19.36
N LYS A 111 3.56 -3.40 18.71
CA LYS A 111 3.59 -3.61 17.26
C LYS A 111 2.66 -4.71 16.79
N GLU A 112 2.49 -5.76 17.58
CA GLU A 112 1.51 -6.79 17.30
C GLU A 112 0.08 -6.22 17.39
N GLU A 113 -0.22 -5.43 18.42
CA GLU A 113 -1.57 -4.85 18.65
C GLU A 113 -1.95 -3.73 17.67
N GLN A 114 -1.00 -2.93 17.22
CA GLN A 114 -1.26 -1.85 16.26
C GLN A 114 -0.14 -1.77 15.20
N GLU A 115 -0.53 -1.82 13.93
CA GLU A 115 0.40 -1.61 12.82
C GLU A 115 0.71 -0.12 12.68
N GLU A 116 2.00 0.24 12.56
CA GLU A 116 2.41 1.58 12.15
C GLU A 116 2.26 1.68 10.62
N VAL A 117 1.35 2.51 10.13
CA VAL A 117 0.97 2.56 8.71
C VAL A 117 1.27 3.94 8.12
N LEU A 118 2.03 3.96 7.03
CA LEU A 118 2.15 5.11 6.14
C LEU A 118 0.89 5.23 5.28
N VAL A 119 0.23 6.38 5.34
CA VAL A 119 -0.94 6.71 4.55
C VAL A 119 -0.58 7.84 3.59
N VAL A 120 -0.65 7.55 2.30
CA VAL A 120 -0.53 8.53 1.21
C VAL A 120 -1.93 8.77 0.67
N GLU A 121 -2.48 9.95 0.91
CA GLU A 121 -3.76 10.39 0.35
C GLU A 121 -3.52 11.19 -0.93
N PHE A 122 -4.32 10.93 -1.95
CA PHE A 122 -4.18 11.58 -3.23
C PHE A 122 -5.49 11.64 -3.99
N GLU A 123 -5.56 12.61 -4.87
CA GLU A 123 -6.60 12.77 -5.86
C GLU A 123 -6.08 12.32 -7.23
N ILE A 124 -6.82 11.46 -7.90
CA ILE A 124 -6.48 10.95 -9.23
C ILE A 124 -7.56 11.37 -10.22
N LYS A 125 -7.18 12.17 -11.22
CA LYS A 125 -8.00 12.45 -12.39
C LYS A 125 -8.18 11.17 -13.20
N LEU A 126 -9.35 10.98 -13.79
CA LEU A 126 -9.57 9.85 -14.68
C LEU A 126 -8.51 9.86 -15.80
N THR A 127 -7.81 8.74 -15.92
CA THR A 127 -6.86 8.47 -16.99
C THR A 127 -7.24 7.15 -17.67
N ASP A 128 -7.01 7.08 -18.98
CA ASP A 128 -7.10 5.86 -19.77
C ASP A 128 -5.76 5.11 -19.83
N GLU A 129 -4.79 5.53 -19.03
CA GLU A 129 -3.47 4.92 -18.89
C GLU A 129 -3.36 4.11 -17.59
N PHE A 130 -2.46 3.13 -17.61
CA PHE A 130 -2.02 2.45 -16.39
C PHE A 130 -1.25 3.43 -15.51
N VAL A 131 -1.58 3.45 -14.23
CA VAL A 131 -0.93 4.32 -13.25
C VAL A 131 -0.05 3.52 -12.32
N LYS A 132 1.18 3.99 -12.10
CA LYS A 132 2.09 3.46 -11.10
C LYS A 132 2.98 4.56 -10.52
N PHE A 133 3.12 4.53 -9.20
CA PHE A 133 4.21 5.19 -8.49
C PHE A 133 4.71 4.30 -7.35
N ASP A 134 5.99 4.42 -7.03
CA ASP A 134 6.65 3.67 -5.96
C ASP A 134 6.84 4.57 -4.73
N VAL A 135 6.85 3.96 -3.55
CA VAL A 135 7.03 4.64 -2.27
C VAL A 135 8.23 4.03 -1.55
N TYR A 136 9.23 4.86 -1.27
CA TYR A 136 10.43 4.48 -0.53
C TYR A 136 10.48 5.19 0.82
N VAL A 137 11.06 4.52 1.80
CA VAL A 137 11.27 5.04 3.16
C VAL A 137 12.77 5.02 3.47
N ASN A 138 13.29 6.19 3.83
CA ASN A 138 14.70 6.42 4.16
C ASN A 138 15.68 5.94 3.07
N ASP A 139 15.30 6.07 1.81
CA ASP A 139 16.19 5.80 0.67
C ASP A 139 17.19 6.96 0.48
N MET A 140 18.44 6.68 0.84
CA MET A 140 19.56 7.61 0.75
C MET A 140 20.31 7.53 -0.59
N SER A 141 19.83 6.73 -1.55
CA SER A 141 20.45 6.67 -2.87
C SER A 141 20.13 7.91 -3.70
N ASN A 142 21.09 8.35 -4.51
CA ASN A 142 20.86 9.39 -5.49
C ASN A 142 20.09 8.80 -6.68
N ASP A 143 19.21 9.60 -7.28
CA ASP A 143 18.28 9.17 -8.32
C ASP A 143 19.00 8.63 -9.59
N GLU A 144 20.30 8.87 -9.74
CA GLU A 144 21.16 8.42 -10.85
C GLU A 144 21.54 6.93 -10.80
N ASP A 145 21.42 6.26 -9.64
CA ASP A 145 21.71 4.82 -9.51
C ASP A 145 20.55 3.92 -9.98
N ASP A 146 19.42 4.52 -10.37
CA ASP A 146 18.12 3.85 -10.56
C ASP A 146 17.93 3.19 -11.94
N GLU A 147 18.62 3.67 -12.99
CA GLU A 147 18.46 3.13 -14.36
C GLU A 147 19.08 1.74 -14.55
N ASN A 148 20.14 1.40 -13.81
CA ASN A 148 20.91 0.17 -14.03
C ASN A 148 20.60 -0.98 -13.04
N ASN A 149 19.77 -0.76 -12.02
CA ASN A 149 19.60 -1.70 -10.90
C ASN A 149 18.16 -2.24 -10.70
N VAL A 150 17.33 -2.21 -11.75
CA VAL A 150 15.91 -2.65 -11.77
C VAL A 150 15.71 -4.11 -11.33
N LYS A 151 16.77 -4.92 -11.21
CA LYS A 151 16.69 -6.36 -10.92
C LYS A 151 16.62 -6.71 -9.42
N VAL A 152 16.88 -5.79 -8.50
CA VAL A 152 16.89 -6.09 -7.05
C VAL A 152 15.86 -5.22 -6.33
N VAL A 153 14.92 -5.87 -5.64
CA VAL A 153 13.99 -5.18 -4.73
C VAL A 153 14.81 -4.51 -3.63
N ARG A 154 14.74 -3.18 -3.57
CA ARG A 154 15.43 -2.39 -2.55
C ARG A 154 14.76 -2.60 -1.18
N PRO A 155 15.52 -2.76 -0.09
CA PRO A 155 14.95 -2.88 1.25
C PRO A 155 14.19 -1.62 1.68
N GLU A 156 14.47 -0.47 1.07
CA GLU A 156 13.78 0.80 1.34
C GLU A 156 12.41 0.92 0.65
N LEU A 157 12.06 0.02 -0.27
CA LEU A 157 10.77 0.03 -0.97
C LEU A 157 9.65 -0.39 -0.02
N ALA A 158 8.82 0.55 0.39
CA ALA A 158 7.63 0.29 1.20
C ALA A 158 6.48 -0.32 0.40
N GLY A 159 6.37 0.03 -0.89
CA GLY A 159 5.37 -0.52 -1.79
C GLY A 159 5.13 0.37 -3.01
N SER A 160 4.09 0.03 -3.76
CA SER A 160 3.68 0.76 -4.97
C SER A 160 2.18 0.91 -5.01
N TYR A 161 1.70 2.04 -5.51
CA TYR A 161 0.32 2.15 -5.98
C TYR A 161 0.27 1.74 -7.45
N THR A 162 -0.74 0.94 -7.81
CA THR A 162 -1.06 0.69 -9.21
C THR A 162 -2.56 0.84 -9.44
N SER A 163 -2.93 1.38 -10.61
CA SER A 163 -4.32 1.45 -11.05
C SER A 163 -4.44 0.97 -12.49
N LEU A 164 -5.31 0.00 -12.71
CA LEU A 164 -5.71 -0.41 -14.05
C LEU A 164 -6.71 0.59 -14.63
N VAL A 165 -6.72 0.66 -15.96
CA VAL A 165 -7.66 1.48 -16.71
C VAL A 165 -9.07 0.95 -16.50
N HIS A 166 -9.96 1.78 -15.97
CA HIS A 166 -11.37 1.42 -15.78
C HIS A 166 -12.27 2.29 -16.66
N LYS A 167 -12.54 1.84 -17.90
CA LYS A 167 -13.46 2.50 -18.85
C LYS A 167 -14.92 2.31 -18.42
N GLY A 168 -15.39 3.09 -17.44
CA GLY A 168 -16.79 3.08 -17.00
C GLY A 168 -17.71 3.87 -17.95
N LYS A 169 -18.91 3.35 -18.24
CA LYS A 169 -19.92 3.97 -19.13
C LYS A 169 -20.64 5.22 -18.56
N HIS A 170 -20.35 5.64 -17.33
CA HIS A 170 -21.04 6.75 -16.65
C HIS A 170 -20.08 7.91 -16.37
N MET A 171 -19.63 8.63 -17.40
CA MET A 171 -18.60 9.67 -17.21
C MET A 171 -18.82 10.93 -18.05
N VAL A 172 -20.08 11.36 -18.19
CA VAL A 172 -20.41 12.71 -18.64
C VAL A 172 -21.31 13.32 -17.58
N GLY A 173 -20.81 14.29 -16.81
CA GLY A 173 -21.69 15.16 -16.02
C GLY A 173 -22.62 15.91 -16.98
N LYS A 174 -23.80 16.34 -16.50
CA LYS A 174 -24.80 17.07 -17.32
C LYS A 174 -24.23 18.24 -18.13
N ASP A 175 -23.06 18.74 -17.75
CA ASP A 175 -22.39 19.92 -18.33
C ASP A 175 -21.28 19.58 -19.37
N GLY A 176 -21.15 18.32 -19.80
CA GLY A 176 -20.21 17.94 -20.85
C GLY A 176 -18.72 18.01 -20.47
N LYS A 177 -18.38 18.37 -19.22
CA LYS A 177 -16.99 18.43 -18.72
C LYS A 177 -16.58 17.10 -18.09
N MET A 178 -15.56 16.48 -18.66
CA MET A 178 -14.89 15.29 -18.16
C MET A 178 -13.84 15.64 -17.10
N VAL A 179 -14.23 15.86 -15.84
CA VAL A 179 -13.24 15.81 -14.74
C VAL A 179 -13.89 15.18 -13.50
N MET A 180 -13.98 13.84 -13.49
CA MET A 180 -14.21 13.13 -12.23
C MET A 180 -12.85 12.92 -11.58
N VAL A 181 -12.62 13.61 -10.47
CA VAL A 181 -11.48 13.38 -9.59
C VAL A 181 -11.88 12.34 -8.55
N ARG A 182 -11.09 11.28 -8.39
CA ARG A 182 -11.30 10.27 -7.35
C ARG A 182 -10.33 10.51 -6.21
N LYS A 183 -10.85 10.52 -4.99
CA LYS A 183 -10.02 10.48 -3.78
C LYS A 183 -9.64 9.03 -3.52
N SER A 184 -8.34 8.79 -3.33
CA SER A 184 -7.75 7.48 -3.10
C SER A 184 -6.74 7.57 -1.96
N SER A 185 -6.44 6.42 -1.35
CA SER A 185 -5.36 6.32 -0.36
C SER A 185 -4.57 5.04 -0.58
N LEU A 186 -3.25 5.14 -0.38
CA LEU A 186 -2.34 4.00 -0.30
C LEU A 186 -1.91 3.83 1.16
N LYS A 187 -2.07 2.63 1.69
CA LYS A 187 -1.71 2.26 3.08
C LYS A 187 -0.60 1.23 3.04
N LEU A 188 0.54 1.53 3.66
CA LEU A 188 1.73 0.67 3.69
C LEU A 188 2.16 0.43 5.14
N GLY A 189 2.26 -0.83 5.55
CA GLY A 189 2.76 -1.21 6.88
C GLY A 189 4.25 -0.92 7.01
N LEU A 190 4.65 -0.31 8.12
CA LEU A 190 6.01 0.14 8.39
C LEU A 190 6.73 -0.67 9.46
N ASN A 191 6.03 -1.48 10.28
CA ASN A 191 6.66 -2.15 11.42
C ASN A 191 7.85 -3.02 10.97
N THR A 192 7.62 -3.90 9.99
CA THR A 192 8.68 -4.77 9.45
C THR A 192 9.75 -3.96 8.71
N LEU A 193 9.35 -2.93 7.98
CA LEU A 193 10.27 -2.09 7.19
C LEU A 193 11.25 -1.33 8.08
N LEU A 194 10.77 -0.69 9.15
CA LEU A 194 11.61 0.09 10.07
C LEU A 194 12.53 -0.79 10.91
N GLU A 195 12.08 -1.99 11.29
CA GLU A 195 12.93 -3.01 11.92
C GLU A 195 14.09 -3.41 11.00
N GLU A 196 13.79 -3.72 9.73
CA GLU A 196 14.77 -4.16 8.75
C GLU A 196 15.78 -3.06 8.38
N LEU A 197 15.32 -1.80 8.30
CA LEU A 197 16.20 -0.63 8.08
C LEU A 197 16.99 -0.23 9.34
N GLY A 198 16.63 -0.74 10.51
CA GLY A 198 17.24 -0.35 11.79
C GLY A 198 16.95 1.10 12.17
N ASP A 199 15.74 1.58 11.86
CA ASP A 199 15.33 2.99 11.93
C ASP A 199 14.27 3.30 12.98
N GLU A 200 14.02 2.36 13.88
CA GLU A 200 12.98 2.48 14.90
C GLU A 200 13.16 3.64 15.90
N ASP A 201 14.39 4.15 16.00
CA ASP A 201 14.82 5.19 16.95
C ASP A 201 14.58 6.62 16.44
N ASN A 202 14.31 6.76 15.13
CA ASN A 202 14.13 8.05 14.49
C ASN A 202 12.67 8.52 14.61
N GLU A 203 12.43 9.79 14.98
CA GLU A 203 11.06 10.34 15.06
C GLU A 203 10.55 10.83 13.70
N ILE A 204 11.45 10.95 12.73
CA ILE A 204 11.15 11.39 11.39
C ILE A 204 11.63 10.32 10.43
N VAL A 205 10.80 10.01 9.44
CA VAL A 205 11.20 9.23 8.27
C VAL A 205 11.15 10.10 7.03
N GLU A 206 12.07 9.89 6.11
CA GLU A 206 12.01 10.47 4.77
C GLU A 206 11.21 9.55 3.85
N VAL A 207 10.17 10.07 3.24
CA VAL A 207 9.32 9.37 2.29
C VAL A 207 9.56 9.94 0.90
N SER A 208 9.90 9.07 -0.04
CA SER A 208 10.09 9.40 -1.45
C SER A 208 8.98 8.77 -2.28
N LEU A 209 8.16 9.60 -2.92
CA LEU A 209 7.13 9.21 -3.88
C LEU A 209 7.71 9.35 -5.28
N VAL A 210 7.92 8.22 -5.97
CA VAL A 210 8.60 8.17 -7.26
C VAL A 210 7.58 7.87 -8.36
N PRO A 211 7.19 8.85 -9.20
CA PRO A 211 6.31 8.58 -10.34
C PRO A 211 6.97 7.59 -11.30
N ARG A 212 6.21 6.61 -11.79
CA ARG A 212 6.69 5.64 -12.79
C ARG A 212 5.90 5.70 -14.10
N THR A 213 4.58 5.66 -14.06
CA THR A 213 3.73 5.67 -15.28
C THR A 213 2.38 6.32 -14.98
N GLY A 214 1.84 7.11 -15.91
CA GLY A 214 0.48 7.66 -15.85
C GLY A 214 0.20 8.60 -14.67
N THR A 215 1.20 9.27 -14.10
CA THR A 215 1.06 10.06 -12.87
C THR A 215 0.68 11.53 -13.10
N GLN A 216 0.55 11.98 -14.35
CA GLN A 216 0.28 13.39 -14.70
C GLN A 216 -1.07 13.91 -14.16
N GLY A 217 -1.97 13.00 -13.82
CA GLY A 217 -3.27 13.30 -13.23
C GLY A 217 -3.37 13.11 -11.72
N ILE A 218 -2.26 12.81 -11.03
CA ILE A 218 -2.23 12.56 -9.58
C ILE A 218 -1.77 13.80 -8.83
N GLU A 219 -2.53 14.16 -7.80
CA GLU A 219 -2.18 15.18 -6.82
C GLU A 219 -2.15 14.55 -5.43
N ILE A 220 -0.98 14.53 -4.81
CA ILE A 220 -0.81 14.07 -3.42
C ILE A 220 -1.40 15.13 -2.50
N THR A 221 -2.37 14.74 -1.68
CA THR A 221 -3.10 15.66 -0.78
C THR A 221 -2.57 15.61 0.64
N ASP A 222 -2.09 14.45 1.11
CA ASP A 222 -1.54 14.29 2.45
C ASP A 222 -0.61 13.07 2.52
N VAL A 223 0.39 13.13 3.40
CA VAL A 223 1.28 12.01 3.72
C VAL A 223 1.49 11.98 5.23
N LYS A 224 0.99 10.94 5.88
CA LYS A 224 1.02 10.81 7.34
C LYS A 224 1.28 9.38 7.80
N ILE A 225 1.73 9.23 9.03
CA ILE A 225 1.86 7.92 9.69
C ILE A 225 0.87 7.84 10.84
N VAL A 226 0.13 6.75 10.91
CA VAL A 226 -0.89 6.51 11.93
C VAL A 226 -0.75 5.09 12.49
N TYR A 227 -1.29 4.87 13.69
CA TYR A 227 -1.49 3.53 14.21
C TYR A 227 -2.85 3.01 13.79
N VAL A 228 -2.88 1.80 13.25
CA VAL A 228 -4.11 1.09 12.87
C VAL A 228 -4.19 -0.19 13.68
N SER A 229 -5.35 -0.43 14.28
CA SER A 229 -5.71 -1.72 14.87
C SER A 229 -6.70 -2.42 13.95
N ASP A 230 -6.70 -3.75 13.99
CA ASP A 230 -7.73 -4.59 13.37
C ASP A 230 -8.99 -4.71 14.26
#